data_AF-A0A179UIP1-F1
#
_entry.id   AF-A0A179UIP1-F1
#
_cell.length_a   1.000
_cell.length_b   1.000
_cell.length_c   1.000
_cell.angle_alpha   90.00
_cell.angle_beta   90.00
_cell.angle_gamma   90.00
#
_symmetry.space_group_name_H-M   'P 1'
#
loop_
_entity.id
_entity.type
_entity.pdbx_description
1 polymer ?
#
loop_
_entity_poly.entity_id
_entity_poly.type
_entity_poly.pdbx_seq_one_letter_code
_entity_poly.pdbx_strand_id
1 'polypeptide(L)' 'SNIMQIDSLCEIYFYQKSENLILLKTIFIYLVYEINKKNHQFQYSILNIIQVTAQFTLITLFK' A
#
# COMPACT_ATOMS: atom_id res chain seq x y z
N SER A 1 19.75 28.13 6.38
CA SER A 1 18.31 28.00 6.08
C SER A 1 17.96 26.87 5.11
N ASN A 2 18.90 26.27 4.36
CA ASN A 2 18.56 25.23 3.35
C ASN A 2 18.54 23.80 3.92
N ILE A 3 19.37 23.49 4.91
CA ILE A 3 19.46 22.13 5.51
C ILE A 3 18.12 21.76 6.18
N MET A 4 17.54 22.68 6.95
CA MET A 4 16.25 22.48 7.64
C MET A 4 15.05 22.31 6.67
N GLN A 5 15.12 22.89 5.47
CA GLN A 5 14.10 22.70 4.42
C GLN A 5 14.22 21.33 3.73
N ILE A 6 15.44 20.81 3.58
CA ILE A 6 15.68 19.48 3.01
C ILE A 6 15.20 18.39 3.99
N ASP A 7 15.49 18.54 5.28
CA ASP A 7 15.06 17.58 6.30
C ASP A 7 13.53 17.52 6.42
N SER A 8 12.86 18.68 6.37
CA SER A 8 11.38 18.73 6.41
C SER A 8 10.73 18.14 5.15
N LEU A 9 11.31 18.33 3.96
CA LEU A 9 10.85 17.67 2.74
C LEU A 9 11.06 16.15 2.79
N CYS A 10 12.17 15.68 3.35
CA CYS A 10 12.44 14.25 3.55
C CYS A 10 11.47 13.63 4.55
N GLU A 11 11.15 14.31 5.65
CA GLU A 11 10.14 13.85 6.61
C GLU A 11 8.75 13.80 5.97
N ILE A 12 8.34 14.86 5.27
CA ILE A 12 7.04 14.88 4.57
C ILE A 12 6.99 13.75 3.55
N TYR A 13 8.04 13.55 2.75
CA TYR A 13 8.09 12.44 1.80
C TYR A 13 8.07 11.08 2.50
N PHE A 14 8.74 10.92 3.63
CA PHE A 14 8.75 9.68 4.40
C PHE A 14 7.39 9.38 5.04
N TYR A 15 6.75 10.37 5.65
CA TYR A 15 5.41 10.26 6.22
C TYR A 15 4.36 10.05 5.13
N GLN A 16 4.41 10.80 4.04
CA GLN A 16 3.48 10.66 2.93
C GLN A 16 3.67 9.30 2.24
N LYS A 17 4.89 8.79 2.13
CA LYS A 17 5.16 7.44 1.58
C LYS A 17 4.70 6.34 2.53
N SER A 18 4.91 6.47 3.84
CA SER A 18 4.48 5.48 4.84
C SER A 18 2.97 5.51 5.07
N GLU A 19 2.35 6.68 5.09
CA GLU A 19 0.91 6.88 5.19
C GLU A 19 0.20 6.36 3.94
N ASN A 20 0.73 6.65 2.74
CA ASN A 20 0.21 6.07 1.49
C ASN A 20 0.31 4.54 1.49
N LEU A 21 1.38 3.96 2.03
CA LEU A 21 1.53 2.51 2.17
C LEU A 21 0.51 1.90 3.14
N ILE A 22 0.27 2.55 4.29
CA ILE A 22 -0.71 2.10 5.28
C ILE A 22 -2.14 2.22 4.73
N LEU A 23 -2.45 3.33 4.08
CA LEU A 23 -3.75 3.61 3.50
C LEU A 23 -4.05 2.65 2.34
N LEU A 24 -3.08 2.43 1.46
CA LEU A 24 -3.16 1.43 0.40
C LEU A 24 -3.39 0.03 0.96
N LYS A 25 -2.62 -0.37 1.98
CA LYS A 25 -2.74 -1.69 2.62
C LYS A 25 -4.12 -1.88 3.25
N THR A 26 -4.68 -0.84 3.84
CA THR A 26 -6.03 -0.84 4.43
C THR A 26 -7.12 -0.97 3.38
N ILE A 27 -7.07 -0.17 2.31
CA ILE A 27 -8.01 -0.27 1.17
C ILE A 27 -7.93 -1.66 0.54
N PHE A 28 -6.74 -2.22 0.43
CA PHE A 28 -6.52 -3.52 -0.18
C PHE A 28 -7.10 -4.66 0.66
N ILE A 29 -6.86 -4.66 1.98
CA ILE A 29 -7.45 -5.64 2.90
C ILE A 29 -8.98 -5.57 2.83
N TYR A 30 -9.55 -4.36 2.79
CA TYR A 30 -11.00 -4.18 2.65
C TYR A 30 -11.54 -4.70 1.32
N LEU A 31 -10.86 -4.41 0.20
CA LEU A 31 -11.23 -4.90 -1.12
C LEU A 31 -11.19 -6.44 -1.18
N VAL A 32 -10.12 -7.03 -0.65
CA VAL A 32 -9.95 -8.48 -0.52
C VAL A 32 -11.08 -9.10 0.33
N TYR A 33 -11.41 -8.48 1.46
CA TYR A 33 -12.50 -8.92 2.33
C TYR A 33 -13.85 -8.90 1.59
N GLU A 34 -14.17 -7.81 0.90
CA GLU A 34 -15.43 -7.68 0.14
C GLU A 34 -15.50 -8.66 -1.04
N ILE A 35 -14.38 -8.90 -1.75
CA ILE A 35 -14.31 -9.91 -2.79
C ILE A 35 -14.51 -11.31 -2.21
N ASN A 36 -13.84 -11.65 -1.11
CA ASN A 36 -14.00 -12.97 -0.46
C ASN A 36 -15.39 -13.16 0.15
N LYS A 37 -16.01 -12.10 0.66
CA LYS A 37 -17.39 -12.12 1.17
C LYS A 37 -18.40 -12.33 0.05
N LYS A 38 -18.18 -11.74 -1.13
CA LYS A 38 -19.05 -11.99 -2.31
C LYS A 38 -18.74 -13.32 -2.98
N ASN A 39 -17.47 -13.73 -3.03
CA ASN A 39 -16.98 -14.99 -3.57
C ASN A 39 -16.31 -15.78 -2.44
N HIS A 40 -17.10 -16.57 -1.69
CA HIS A 40 -16.73 -17.36 -0.49
C HIS A 40 -15.62 -18.42 -0.70
N GLN A 41 -14.87 -18.34 -1.79
CA GLN A 41 -14.07 -19.42 -2.35
C GLN A 41 -12.58 -19.08 -2.45
N PHE A 42 -12.17 -17.84 -2.17
CA PHE A 42 -10.76 -17.50 -2.23
C PHE A 42 -10.02 -18.00 -0.99
N GLN A 43 -9.04 -18.86 -1.21
CA GLN A 43 -8.13 -19.29 -0.15
C GLN A 43 -7.32 -18.09 0.36
N TYR A 44 -7.06 -18.07 1.66
CA TYR A 44 -6.25 -17.04 2.32
C TYR A 44 -4.86 -16.85 1.66
N SER A 45 -4.29 -17.93 1.13
CA SER A 45 -3.04 -17.92 0.35
C SER A 45 -3.14 -17.08 -0.93
N ILE A 46 -4.26 -17.16 -1.65
CA ILE A 46 -4.50 -16.40 -2.89
C ILE A 46 -4.62 -14.91 -2.59
N LEU A 47 -5.29 -14.57 -1.48
CA LEU A 47 -5.44 -13.19 -1.03
C LEU A 47 -4.09 -12.55 -0.69
N ASN A 48 -3.21 -13.29 -0.02
CA ASN A 48 -1.87 -12.82 0.33
C ASN A 48 -0.99 -12.62 -0.93
N ILE A 49 -1.13 -13.48 -1.93
CA ILE A 49 -0.43 -13.34 -3.22
C ILE A 49 -0.89 -12.09 -3.96
N ILE A 50 -2.21 -11.88 -4.06
CA ILE A 50 -2.78 -10.69 -4.72
C ILE A 50 -2.27 -9.40 -4.05
N GLN A 51 -2.14 -9.39 -2.73
CA GLN A 51 -1.62 -8.24 -1.97
C GLN A 51 -0.15 -7.95 -2.24
N VAL A 52 0.71 -8.97 -2.24
CA VAL A 52 2.13 -8.80 -2.54
C VAL A 52 2.33 -8.36 -4.00
N THR A 53 1.59 -8.96 -4.94
CA THR A 53 1.66 -8.60 -6.37
C THR A 53 1.21 -7.16 -6.61
N ALA A 54 0.10 -6.72 -6.02
CA ALA A 54 -0.39 -5.35 -6.21
C ALA A 54 0.56 -4.29 -5.63
N GLN A 55 1.12 -4.54 -4.44
CA GLN A 55 2.14 -3.65 -3.87
C GLN A 55 3.39 -3.59 -4.75
N PHE A 56 3.85 -4.73 -5.27
CA PHE A 56 4.97 -4.78 -6.20
C PHE A 56 4.67 -4.00 -7.48
N THR A 57 3.52 -4.21 -8.11
CA THR A 57 3.10 -3.50 -9.32
C THR A 57 3.05 -1.99 -9.11
N LEU A 58 2.49 -1.51 -8.00
CA LEU A 58 2.44 -0.08 -7.70
C LEU A 58 3.82 0.52 -7.46
N ILE A 59 4.70 -0.18 -6.74
CA ILE A 59 6.10 0.24 -6.56
C ILE A 59 6.81 0.31 -7.91
N THR A 60 6.58 -0.63 -8.82
CA THR A 60 7.15 -0.63 -10.16
C THR A 60 6.58 0.49 -11.04
N LEU A 61 5.27 0.75 -10.96
CA LEU A 61 4.57 1.70 -11.84
C LEU A 61 4.86 3.17 -11.50
N PHE A 62 5.11 3.46 -10.23
CA PHE A 62 5.39 4.82 -9.73
C PHE A 62 6.89 5.06 -9.44
N LYS A 63 7.76 4.19 -9.91
CA LYS A 63 9.22 4.40 -9.94
C LYS A 63 9.63 5.02 -11.26
#